data_AF-A0A6A6AQD0-F1
#
_entry.id   AF-A0A6A6AQD0-F1
#
_cell.length_a   1.000
_cell.length_b   1.000
_cell.length_c   1.000
_cell.angle_alpha   90.00
_cell.angle_beta   90.00
_cell.angle_gamma   90.00
#
_symmetry.space_group_name_H-M   'P 1'
#
loop_
_entity.id
_entity.type
_entity.pdbx_description
1 polymer ?
#
loop_
_entity_poly.entity_id
_entity_poly.type
_entity_poly.pdbx_seq_one_letter_code
_entity_poly.pdbx_strand_id
1 'polypeptide(L)'
;MADTADEPPRSSSLDTPHAAACNHHDTPRAGYCSCITRAKRLCSRRAKFTSLEHLPACGIHQFYVGRAGQCQATEECGQLCNRLTPYNAPYHLCDSHIGTTTLPSYLMRLPTELRLMTFRYLFPEVIDVSTEGTKRVRSAILKVNRQIHEEASSVLYGELQFKATVSSTYIHFLGKYWFRHMHTLAKQFCQAGARRILNLDIEISFSNASRAPRGIEMFGISREEQELYELRDSVRKLVGILKPSSTSSTNLPTLKRLEVSSDFQTRYRWKSDELIAALFFVLGPFRDLGKVETPVLTLPSTKVLSPYTPFYHESRRAIADARQSETYRQLKKKWSRSMKCTSPANGNVQSNAIVLQKAFQKIEDFFQLLQGPDSGREVWTSTVFQYFECPLHLARVAYENGDIESINKIQDAISIRWINAHRRQQRSLQTVANCISSMFDSCDTGGENEEDQDKKPSLPELHPDAFVFEDVEPLTPIDDSSYRWPELSAEDTAPKRSDRGVVVKDDGFRLCIRKGGKEWVRLKTPRMVREARTGTRST
;
A
#
# COMPACT_ATOMS: atom_id res chain seq x y z
N MET A 1 27.99 37.91 26.02
CA MET A 1 27.56 39.29 25.70
C MET A 1 26.67 39.17 24.49
N ALA A 2 25.36 39.15 24.72
CA ALA A 2 24.37 39.00 23.65
C ALA A 2 23.87 40.41 23.31
N ASP A 3 24.23 40.89 22.12
CA ASP A 3 23.74 42.14 21.56
C ASP A 3 22.22 42.07 21.43
N THR A 4 21.53 42.90 22.20
CA THR A 4 20.11 43.20 22.03
C THR A 4 19.95 43.95 20.72
N ALA A 5 19.52 43.24 19.67
CA ALA A 5 19.09 43.87 18.43
C ALA A 5 17.91 44.79 18.73
N ASP A 6 18.14 46.10 18.59
CA ASP A 6 17.10 47.13 18.65
C ASP A 6 16.09 46.89 17.51
N GLU A 7 14.87 46.43 17.87
CA GLU A 7 13.73 46.45 16.97
C GLU A 7 13.40 47.92 16.60
N PRO A 8 13.15 48.24 15.32
CA PRO A 8 12.77 49.59 14.94
C PRO A 8 11.44 49.99 15.61
N PRO A 9 11.27 51.28 15.99
CA PRO A 9 10.08 51.75 16.69
C PRO A 9 8.84 51.54 15.80
N ARG A 10 7.98 50.60 16.21
CA ARG A 10 6.66 50.42 15.61
C ARG A 10 5.84 51.66 15.93
N SER A 11 5.52 52.44 14.90
CA SER A 11 4.56 53.55 15.00
C SER A 11 3.28 53.05 15.67
N SER A 12 2.97 53.59 16.83
CA SER A 12 1.80 53.27 17.64
C SER A 12 0.52 53.76 16.95
N SER A 13 -0.02 52.96 16.04
CA SER A 13 -1.38 53.13 15.50
C SER A 13 -2.41 52.62 16.51
N LEU A 14 -2.40 53.16 17.73
CA LEU A 14 -3.26 52.70 18.82
C LEU A 14 -4.76 53.03 18.64
N ASP A 15 -5.11 53.82 17.61
CA ASP A 15 -6.49 54.19 17.33
C ASP A 15 -6.94 53.65 15.96
N THR A 16 -6.99 52.33 15.81
CA THR A 16 -7.85 51.78 14.75
C THR A 16 -9.30 51.99 15.17
N PRO A 17 -10.13 52.71 14.40
CA PRO A 17 -11.53 53.04 14.76
C PRO A 17 -12.40 51.81 15.10
N HIS A 18 -11.95 50.61 14.75
CA HIS A 18 -12.58 49.35 15.12
C HIS A 18 -12.59 49.08 16.64
N ALA A 19 -11.49 49.34 17.36
CA ALA A 19 -11.35 48.96 18.76
C ALA A 19 -12.37 49.68 19.66
N ALA A 20 -12.73 50.92 19.32
CA ALA A 20 -13.73 51.71 20.03
C ALA A 20 -15.18 51.29 19.74
N ALA A 21 -15.42 50.56 18.64
CA ALA A 21 -16.77 50.17 18.17
C ALA A 21 -17.07 48.68 18.34
N CYS A 22 -16.11 47.88 18.80
CA CYS A 22 -16.23 46.43 18.88
C CYS A 22 -16.17 45.94 20.33
N ASN A 23 -17.27 45.33 20.78
CA ASN A 23 -17.44 44.83 22.16
C ASN A 23 -16.39 43.78 22.58
N HIS A 24 -15.69 43.15 21.62
CA HIS A 24 -14.62 42.20 21.94
C HIS A 24 -13.37 42.89 22.50
N HIS A 25 -13.17 44.19 22.27
CA HIS A 25 -11.99 44.92 22.73
C HIS A 25 -12.21 45.71 24.03
N ASP A 26 -13.38 45.59 24.66
CA ASP A 26 -13.64 46.26 25.93
C ASP A 26 -12.63 45.81 26.99
N THR A 27 -11.81 46.76 27.45
CA THR A 27 -10.93 46.59 28.61
C THR A 27 -11.63 47.12 29.85
N PRO A 28 -12.34 46.28 30.64
CA PRO A 28 -13.09 46.72 31.82
C PRO A 28 -12.22 47.38 32.91
N ARG A 29 -10.89 47.40 32.77
CA ARG A 29 -9.94 48.02 33.69
C ARG A 29 -9.04 49.08 33.05
N ALA A 30 -9.40 49.63 31.88
CA ALA A 30 -8.69 50.78 31.33
C ALA A 30 -8.59 51.91 32.37
N GLY A 31 -7.36 52.39 32.64
CA GLY A 31 -7.08 53.46 33.60
C GLY A 31 -6.85 53.04 35.06
N TYR A 32 -6.92 51.75 35.40
CA TYR A 32 -6.62 51.24 36.74
C TYR A 32 -5.21 50.65 36.85
N CYS A 33 -4.70 50.56 38.08
CA CYS A 33 -3.40 49.94 38.36
C CYS A 33 -3.43 48.42 38.14
N SER A 34 -2.47 47.91 37.36
CA SER A 34 -2.29 46.50 37.03
C SER A 34 -1.59 45.67 38.12
N CYS A 35 -1.05 46.30 39.16
CA CYS A 35 -0.29 45.58 40.20
C CYS A 35 -1.19 44.81 41.16
N ILE A 36 -0.68 43.69 41.68
CA ILE A 36 -1.32 42.87 42.70
C ILE A 36 -0.90 43.38 44.08
N THR A 37 -1.87 43.62 44.95
CA THR A 37 -1.64 44.04 46.35
C THR A 37 -1.12 42.87 47.20
N ARG A 38 -0.60 43.14 48.41
CA ARG A 38 -0.16 42.08 49.36
C ARG A 38 -1.25 41.05 49.68
N ALA A 39 -2.53 41.44 49.59
CA ALA A 39 -3.68 40.55 49.77
C ALA A 39 -3.98 39.67 48.54
N LYS A 40 -3.08 39.60 47.55
CA LYS A 40 -3.24 38.88 46.28
C LYS A 40 -4.46 39.33 45.46
N ARG A 41 -4.93 40.56 45.66
CA ARG A 41 -6.01 41.18 44.87
C ARG A 41 -5.46 42.27 43.96
N LEU A 42 -6.04 42.45 42.79
CA LEU A 42 -5.70 43.55 41.88
C LEU A 42 -5.93 44.91 42.56
N CYS A 43 -5.01 45.86 42.33
CA CYS A 43 -5.15 47.21 42.86
C CYS A 43 -6.38 47.93 42.26
N SER A 44 -7.14 48.64 43.09
CA SER A 44 -8.32 49.43 42.68
C SER A 44 -8.01 50.91 42.42
N ARG A 45 -6.76 51.35 42.61
CA ARG A 45 -6.36 52.75 42.41
C ARG A 45 -6.19 53.05 40.93
N ARG A 46 -6.53 54.28 40.53
CA ARG A 46 -6.25 54.79 39.18
C ARG A 46 -4.75 54.82 38.93
N ALA A 47 -4.35 54.39 37.74
CA ALA A 47 -2.96 54.45 37.30
C ALA A 47 -2.60 55.87 36.86
N LYS A 48 -1.33 56.25 37.06
CA LYS A 48 -0.74 57.43 36.42
C LYS A 48 0.18 56.90 35.31
N PHE A 49 -0.25 56.98 34.05
CA PHE A 49 0.53 56.49 32.91
C PHE A 49 1.90 57.16 32.90
N THR A 50 2.96 56.36 33.00
CA THR A 50 4.32 56.88 33.20
C THR A 50 5.29 56.50 32.07
N SER A 51 4.97 55.50 31.24
CA SER A 51 5.63 55.25 29.93
C SER A 51 4.88 54.15 29.17
N LEU A 52 5.01 54.11 27.83
CA LEU A 52 4.41 53.09 26.95
C LEU A 52 5.00 51.67 27.17
N GLU A 53 6.18 51.56 27.78
CA GLU A 53 6.89 50.29 27.98
C GLU A 53 6.47 49.50 29.23
N HIS A 54 5.64 50.11 30.08
CA HIS A 54 5.36 49.65 31.43
C HIS A 54 3.86 49.51 31.67
N LEU A 55 3.46 48.52 32.48
CA LEU A 55 2.05 48.36 32.84
C LEU A 55 1.52 49.57 33.62
N PRO A 56 0.24 49.94 33.46
CA PRO A 56 -0.31 51.08 34.18
C PRO A 56 -0.25 50.83 35.70
N ALA A 57 0.44 51.71 36.42
CA ALA A 57 0.60 51.61 37.88
C ALA A 57 0.17 52.90 38.59
N CYS A 58 -0.32 52.76 39.82
CA CYS A 58 -0.57 53.92 40.70
C CYS A 58 0.74 54.34 41.37
N GLY A 59 0.78 55.54 41.98
CA GLY A 59 2.01 56.07 42.60
C GLY A 59 2.63 55.16 43.68
N ILE A 60 1.84 54.33 44.37
CA ILE A 60 2.36 53.37 45.36
C ILE A 60 3.08 52.19 44.69
N HIS A 61 2.64 51.79 43.50
CA HIS A 61 3.17 50.62 42.79
C HIS A 61 4.12 51.01 41.64
N GLN A 62 4.52 52.28 41.52
CA GLN A 62 5.40 52.77 40.46
C GLN A 62 6.78 52.07 40.43
N PHE A 63 7.21 51.47 41.54
CA PHE A 63 8.47 50.71 41.62
C PHE A 63 8.33 49.23 41.27
N TYR A 64 7.10 48.70 41.13
CA TYR A 64 6.81 47.29 40.86
C TYR A 64 6.26 47.06 39.45
N VAL A 65 6.61 47.93 38.53
CA VAL A 65 5.99 47.92 37.21
C VAL A 65 6.71 46.94 36.31
N GLY A 66 6.04 45.83 36.00
CA GLY A 66 6.51 44.92 34.96
C GLY A 66 6.46 45.58 33.59
N ARG A 67 7.36 45.15 32.70
CA ARG A 67 7.33 45.51 31.28
C ARG A 67 5.96 45.13 30.71
N ALA A 68 5.33 46.06 29.99
CA ALA A 68 4.07 45.81 29.31
C ALA A 68 4.31 45.11 27.97
N GLY A 69 3.47 44.13 27.67
CA GLY A 69 3.22 43.62 26.33
C GLY A 69 1.77 43.93 25.92
N GLN A 70 1.48 43.74 24.63
CA GLN A 70 0.12 43.75 24.11
C GLN A 70 -0.34 42.32 23.86
N CYS A 71 -1.58 42.01 24.21
CA CYS A 71 -2.16 40.69 23.97
C CYS A 71 -2.15 40.40 22.46
N GLN A 72 -1.47 39.31 22.09
CA GLN A 72 -1.30 38.95 20.69
C GLN A 72 -2.41 38.05 20.16
N ALA A 73 -3.37 37.61 20.97
CA ALA A 73 -4.49 36.78 20.50
C ALA A 73 -5.36 37.51 19.48
N THR A 74 -5.93 36.77 18.52
CA THR A 74 -6.96 37.27 17.61
C THR A 74 -8.34 37.05 18.23
N GLU A 75 -9.15 38.10 18.28
CA GLU A 75 -10.54 38.06 18.75
C GLU A 75 -11.46 37.46 17.68
N GLU A 76 -12.71 37.16 18.03
CA GLU A 76 -13.73 36.64 17.10
C GLU A 76 -14.02 37.59 15.92
N CYS A 77 -13.80 38.89 16.10
CA CYS A 77 -13.89 39.90 15.04
C CYS A 77 -12.73 39.84 14.02
N GLY A 78 -11.74 38.98 14.23
CA GLY A 78 -10.57 38.81 13.36
C GLY A 78 -9.43 39.80 13.60
N GLN A 79 -9.58 40.75 14.54
CA GLN A 79 -8.53 41.71 14.91
C GLN A 79 -7.72 41.23 16.13
N LEU A 80 -6.51 41.77 16.31
CA LEU A 80 -5.69 41.47 17.49
C LEU A 80 -6.31 42.12 18.74
N CYS A 81 -6.33 41.37 19.84
CA CYS A 81 -6.85 41.79 21.13
C CYS A 81 -6.20 43.08 21.63
N ASN A 82 -4.87 43.18 21.52
CA ASN A 82 -4.04 44.34 21.88
C ASN A 82 -4.15 44.83 23.34
N ARG A 83 -4.91 44.15 24.21
CA ARG A 83 -5.03 44.47 25.64
C ARG A 83 -3.66 44.45 26.32
N LEU A 84 -3.38 45.45 27.16
CA LEU A 84 -2.13 45.49 27.93
C LEU A 84 -2.07 44.29 28.89
N THR A 85 -0.93 43.59 28.88
CA THR A 85 -0.66 42.40 29.69
C THR A 85 0.81 42.37 30.12
N PRO A 86 1.21 41.67 31.19
CA PRO A 86 2.63 41.47 31.49
C PRO A 86 3.40 40.88 30.31
N TYR A 87 4.57 41.43 30.03
CA TYR A 87 5.48 40.90 29.02
C TYR A 87 5.97 39.51 29.43
N ASN A 88 5.61 38.50 28.65
CA ASN A 88 6.00 37.10 28.79
C ASN A 88 6.34 36.47 27.43
N ALA A 89 7.63 36.33 27.08
CA ALA A 89 8.03 35.80 25.78
C ALA A 89 7.77 34.28 25.68
N PRO A 90 7.42 33.72 24.49
CA PRO A 90 7.35 34.38 23.18
C PRO A 90 6.00 35.05 22.85
N TYR A 91 4.94 34.79 23.63
CA TYR A 91 3.60 35.37 23.41
C TYR A 91 3.05 35.99 24.68
N HIS A 92 2.62 37.25 24.59
CA HIS A 92 1.98 37.95 25.69
C HIS A 92 0.47 37.82 25.51
N LEU A 93 -0.21 37.20 26.48
CA LEU A 93 -1.65 36.95 26.47
C LEU A 93 -2.26 37.63 27.70
N CYS A 94 -3.42 38.27 27.53
CA CYS A 94 -4.19 38.78 28.68
C CYS A 94 -5.02 37.63 29.30
N ASP A 95 -5.58 37.87 30.48
CA ASP A 95 -6.28 36.84 31.26
C ASP A 95 -7.45 36.18 30.50
N SER A 96 -8.11 36.90 29.59
CA SER A 96 -9.19 36.36 28.76
C SER A 96 -8.73 35.39 27.67
N HIS A 97 -7.44 35.40 27.32
CA HIS A 97 -6.88 34.59 26.24
C HIS A 97 -5.82 33.60 26.71
N ILE A 98 -5.65 33.41 28.03
CA ILE A 98 -4.79 32.35 28.54
C ILE A 98 -5.34 31.00 28.07
N GLY A 99 -4.51 30.22 27.37
CA GLY A 99 -4.89 28.93 26.78
C GLY A 99 -5.65 29.03 25.46
N THR A 100 -5.78 30.23 24.85
CA THR A 100 -6.40 30.36 23.52
C THR A 100 -5.59 29.68 22.43
N THR A 101 -6.27 29.27 21.36
CA THR A 101 -5.68 28.81 20.09
C THR A 101 -5.62 29.91 19.03
N THR A 102 -6.13 31.11 19.32
CA THR A 102 -6.26 32.21 18.37
C THR A 102 -5.00 33.06 18.19
N LEU A 103 -3.82 32.49 18.46
CA LEU A 103 -2.57 33.22 18.23
C LEU A 103 -2.31 33.44 16.72
N PRO A 104 -1.82 34.62 16.31
CA PRO A 104 -1.44 34.89 14.94
C PRO A 104 -0.30 33.95 14.56
N SER A 105 -0.49 33.20 13.48
CA SER A 105 0.58 32.35 12.96
C SER A 105 1.65 33.22 12.31
N TYR A 106 2.77 33.41 13.00
CA TYR A 106 3.93 34.12 12.44
C TYR A 106 4.44 33.45 11.16
N LEU A 107 4.31 32.13 11.05
CA LEU A 107 4.62 31.39 9.82
C LEU A 107 3.79 31.96 8.66
N MET A 108 2.49 32.23 8.86
CA MET A 108 1.61 32.75 7.81
C MET A 108 1.88 34.21 7.43
N ARG A 109 2.60 34.97 8.26
CA ARG A 109 3.06 36.32 7.92
C ARG A 109 4.31 36.33 7.03
N LEU A 110 5.02 35.22 6.95
CA LEU A 110 6.16 35.10 6.03
C LEU A 110 5.67 35.04 4.58
N PRO A 111 6.41 35.64 3.62
CA PRO A 111 6.24 35.38 2.20
C PRO A 111 6.27 33.87 1.90
N THR A 112 5.52 33.45 0.88
CA THR A 112 5.38 32.04 0.50
C THR A 112 6.73 31.38 0.26
N GLU A 113 7.69 32.08 -0.32
CA GLU A 113 9.05 31.60 -0.59
C GLU A 113 9.76 31.17 0.70
N LEU A 114 9.69 32.00 1.76
CA LEU A 114 10.29 31.68 3.06
C LEU A 114 9.55 30.52 3.76
N ARG A 115 8.23 30.42 3.59
CA ARG A 115 7.48 29.25 4.08
C ARG A 115 7.91 27.97 3.38
N LEU A 116 8.04 27.98 2.05
CA LEU A 116 8.53 26.83 1.28
C LEU A 116 9.96 26.44 1.68
N MET A 117 10.85 27.42 1.89
CA MET A 117 12.20 27.15 2.44
C MET A 117 12.14 26.52 3.83
N THR A 118 11.24 27.00 4.69
CA THR A 118 11.01 26.41 6.02
C THR A 118 10.54 24.96 5.89
N PHE A 119 9.60 24.65 5.00
CA PHE A 119 9.15 23.28 4.77
C PHE A 119 10.27 22.37 4.23
N ARG A 120 11.11 22.86 3.31
CA ARG A 120 12.29 22.13 2.82
C ARG A 120 13.27 21.81 3.95
N TYR A 121 13.46 22.74 4.89
CA TYR A 121 14.30 22.52 6.07
C TYR A 121 13.67 21.54 7.07
N LEU A 122 12.34 21.55 7.21
CA LEU A 122 11.62 20.69 8.15
C LEU A 122 11.52 19.24 7.68
N PHE A 123 11.38 19.01 6.37
CA PHE A 123 11.31 17.66 5.82
C PHE A 123 12.69 17.07 5.56
N PRO A 124 12.85 15.73 5.67
CA PRO A 124 14.09 15.09 5.24
C PRO A 124 14.19 15.11 3.71
N GLU A 125 15.41 15.14 3.17
CA GLU A 125 15.63 15.07 1.71
C GLU A 125 15.11 13.76 1.10
N VAL A 126 15.19 12.67 1.87
CA VAL A 126 14.78 11.33 1.46
C VAL A 126 13.82 10.75 2.49
N ILE A 127 12.64 10.33 2.02
CA ILE A 127 11.68 9.54 2.77
C ILE A 127 12.06 8.08 2.57
N ASP A 128 12.90 7.57 3.47
CA ASP A 128 13.36 6.18 3.41
C ASP A 128 12.23 5.21 3.77
N VAL A 129 12.48 3.93 3.48
CA VAL A 129 11.59 2.85 3.82
C VAL A 129 11.66 2.55 5.32
N SER A 130 12.85 2.56 5.93
CA SER A 130 13.02 2.22 7.35
C SER A 130 12.51 3.30 8.31
N THR A 131 11.74 2.87 9.32
CA THR A 131 11.30 3.69 10.45
C THR A 131 12.37 3.86 11.54
N GLU A 132 13.43 3.04 11.53
CA GLU A 132 14.33 2.86 12.68
C GLU A 132 15.52 3.84 12.76
N GLY A 133 15.67 4.77 11.82
CA GLY A 133 16.79 5.72 11.87
C GLY A 133 16.55 7.06 11.20
N THR A 134 15.52 7.18 10.35
CA THR A 134 15.19 8.47 9.72
C THR A 134 14.45 9.35 10.71
N LYS A 135 14.85 10.63 10.80
CA LYS A 135 14.05 11.69 11.45
C LYS A 135 12.60 11.53 10.99
N ARG A 136 11.72 11.09 11.90
CA ARG A 136 10.30 10.83 11.56
C ARG A 136 9.76 12.02 10.78
N VAL A 137 9.19 11.75 9.61
CA VAL A 137 8.54 12.78 8.80
C VAL A 137 7.51 13.47 9.67
N ARG A 138 7.74 14.75 10.00
CA ARG A 138 6.86 15.54 10.86
C ARG A 138 5.64 15.99 10.04
N SER A 139 4.80 15.03 9.65
CA SER A 139 3.60 15.26 8.84
C SER A 139 2.47 15.98 9.59
N ALA A 140 2.63 16.22 10.90
CA ALA A 140 1.70 17.01 11.69
C ALA A 140 1.47 18.42 11.11
N ILE A 141 2.50 19.00 10.46
CA ILE A 141 2.39 20.32 9.80
C ILE A 141 1.30 20.33 8.71
N LEU A 142 1.06 19.19 8.05
CA LEU A 142 0.03 19.05 7.01
C LEU A 142 -1.40 19.13 7.53
N LYS A 143 -1.59 19.14 8.86
CA LYS A 143 -2.89 19.17 9.52
C LYS A 143 -3.22 20.55 10.12
N VAL A 144 -2.32 21.53 10.02
CA VAL A 144 -2.47 22.82 10.72
C VAL A 144 -3.55 23.68 10.07
N ASN A 145 -3.43 23.97 8.77
CA ASN A 145 -4.46 24.67 8.00
C ASN A 145 -4.36 24.29 6.51
N ARG A 146 -5.33 24.71 5.71
CA ARG A 146 -5.39 24.39 4.27
C ARG A 146 -4.19 24.95 3.48
N GLN A 147 -3.80 26.20 3.71
CA GLN A 147 -2.72 26.83 2.95
C GLN A 147 -1.36 26.17 3.24
N ILE A 148 -1.04 25.94 4.52
CA ILE A 148 0.13 25.17 4.96
C ILE A 148 0.05 23.77 4.40
N HIS A 149 -1.11 23.13 4.39
CA HIS A 149 -1.26 21.81 3.78
C HIS A 149 -0.88 21.82 2.31
N GLU A 150 -1.38 22.78 1.51
CA GLU A 150 -1.11 22.88 0.07
C GLU A 150 0.38 23.15 -0.20
N GLU A 151 0.98 24.12 0.51
CA GLU A 151 2.40 24.49 0.35
C GLU A 151 3.35 23.40 0.87
N ALA A 152 3.10 22.86 2.05
CA ALA A 152 3.94 21.80 2.60
C ALA A 152 3.77 20.49 1.82
N SER A 153 2.57 20.20 1.29
CA SER A 153 2.36 19.03 0.42
C SER A 153 3.07 19.19 -0.92
N SER A 154 3.14 20.41 -1.49
CA SER A 154 3.84 20.63 -2.76
C SER A 154 5.34 20.36 -2.60
N VAL A 155 5.94 20.76 -1.48
CA VAL A 155 7.34 20.42 -1.14
C VAL A 155 7.47 18.92 -0.87
N LEU A 156 6.68 18.37 0.05
CA LEU A 156 6.77 16.97 0.48
C LEU A 156 6.63 15.99 -0.68
N TYR A 157 5.62 16.16 -1.52
CA TYR A 157 5.35 15.20 -2.60
C TYR A 157 5.98 15.60 -3.94
N GLY A 158 6.23 16.89 -4.16
CA GLY A 158 6.74 17.41 -5.43
C GLY A 158 8.26 17.48 -5.54
N GLU A 159 8.97 17.62 -4.41
CA GLU A 159 10.42 17.83 -4.38
C GLU A 159 11.17 16.66 -3.74
N LEU A 160 10.65 16.07 -2.67
CA LEU A 160 11.38 15.01 -1.93
C LEU A 160 11.40 13.68 -2.68
N GLN A 161 12.42 12.88 -2.36
CA GLN A 161 12.60 11.53 -2.90
C GLN A 161 12.00 10.48 -1.95
N PHE A 162 11.12 9.63 -2.48
CA PHE A 162 10.53 8.53 -1.74
C PHE A 162 11.21 7.22 -2.11
N LYS A 163 11.46 6.37 -1.12
CA LYS A 163 11.94 5.00 -1.37
C LYS A 163 10.84 3.97 -1.15
N ALA A 164 10.84 2.94 -1.99
CA ALA A 164 10.03 1.75 -1.84
C ALA A 164 10.88 0.50 -2.05
N THR A 165 10.58 -0.58 -1.34
CA THR A 165 11.16 -1.89 -1.60
C THR A 165 10.06 -2.86 -1.94
N VAL A 166 10.23 -3.63 -3.02
CA VAL A 166 9.26 -4.64 -3.47
C VAL A 166 9.94 -5.99 -3.55
N SER A 167 9.32 -7.01 -2.95
CA SER A 167 9.73 -8.41 -3.06
C SER A 167 8.54 -9.28 -3.49
N SER A 168 8.78 -10.59 -3.65
CA SER A 168 7.71 -11.56 -3.89
C SER A 168 6.74 -11.68 -2.71
N THR A 169 7.20 -11.38 -1.49
CA THR A 169 6.43 -11.58 -0.25
C THR A 169 5.91 -10.30 0.37
N TYR A 170 6.53 -9.15 0.10
CA TYR A 170 6.14 -7.87 0.71
C TYR A 170 6.36 -6.66 -0.19
N ILE A 171 5.67 -5.57 0.16
CA ILE A 171 5.92 -4.21 -0.32
C ILE A 171 6.17 -3.35 0.91
N HIS A 172 7.33 -2.71 0.97
CA HIS A 172 7.68 -1.78 2.02
C HIS A 172 7.67 -0.37 1.43
N PHE A 173 6.77 0.49 1.91
CA PHE A 173 6.55 1.82 1.35
C PHE A 173 6.00 2.77 2.42
N LEU A 174 6.48 4.02 2.46
CA LEU A 174 6.02 5.03 3.43
C LEU A 174 6.07 4.54 4.90
N GLY A 175 7.12 3.80 5.27
CA GLY A 175 7.30 3.24 6.61
C GLY A 175 6.30 2.14 6.99
N LYS A 176 5.57 1.57 6.01
CA LYS A 176 4.60 0.50 6.21
C LYS A 176 4.98 -0.74 5.41
N TYR A 177 4.96 -1.89 6.07
CA TYR A 177 5.10 -3.19 5.44
C TYR A 177 3.74 -3.76 5.10
N TRP A 178 3.54 -4.09 3.83
CA TRP A 178 2.46 -4.94 3.37
C TRP A 178 3.04 -6.30 3.04
N PHE A 179 2.59 -7.32 3.74
CA PHE A 179 2.87 -8.70 3.37
C PHE A 179 1.76 -9.21 2.46
N ARG A 180 2.10 -9.98 1.44
CA ARG A 180 1.14 -10.48 0.45
C ARG A 180 -0.04 -11.25 1.06
N HIS A 181 0.22 -12.03 2.10
CA HIS A 181 -0.78 -12.86 2.77
C HIS A 181 -1.69 -12.04 3.70
N MET A 182 -1.41 -10.74 3.86
CA MET A 182 -2.21 -9.83 4.69
C MET A 182 -3.10 -8.94 3.81
N HIS A 183 -4.24 -8.53 4.37
CA HIS A 183 -5.39 -7.80 3.78
C HIS A 183 -5.14 -6.85 2.58
N THR A 184 -6.23 -6.51 1.89
CA THR A 184 -6.26 -5.58 0.75
C THR A 184 -5.37 -4.34 0.93
N LEU A 185 -4.39 -4.21 0.05
CA LEU A 185 -3.35 -3.20 0.08
C LEU A 185 -3.92 -1.76 0.09
N ALA A 186 -5.07 -1.54 -0.55
CA ALA A 186 -5.77 -0.26 -0.57
C ALA A 186 -6.18 0.25 0.83
N LYS A 187 -6.42 -0.65 1.79
CA LYS A 187 -6.75 -0.28 3.17
C LYS A 187 -5.51 0.14 3.96
N GLN A 188 -4.32 -0.37 3.60
CA GLN A 188 -3.09 -0.12 4.34
C GLN A 188 -2.39 1.18 3.93
N PHE A 189 -2.43 1.54 2.65
CA PHE A 189 -1.75 2.73 2.12
C PHE A 189 -2.72 3.84 1.75
N CYS A 190 -2.36 5.08 2.08
CA CYS A 190 -3.09 6.25 1.62
C CYS A 190 -2.84 6.46 0.12
N GLN A 191 -3.73 5.93 -0.73
CA GLN A 191 -3.62 6.05 -2.18
C GLN A 191 -3.54 7.51 -2.65
N ALA A 192 -4.33 8.39 -2.03
CA ALA A 192 -4.34 9.81 -2.37
C ALA A 192 -2.97 10.48 -2.15
N GLY A 193 -2.26 10.14 -1.07
CA GLY A 193 -0.91 10.63 -0.81
C GLY A 193 0.12 10.01 -1.76
N ALA A 194 0.04 8.69 -1.98
CA ALA A 194 0.96 7.97 -2.85
C ALA A 194 0.93 8.49 -4.31
N ARG A 195 -0.27 8.82 -4.83
CA ARG A 195 -0.44 9.40 -6.18
C ARG A 195 0.12 10.81 -6.35
N ARG A 196 0.41 11.52 -5.25
CA ARG A 196 1.00 12.87 -5.30
C ARG A 196 2.52 12.83 -5.44
N ILE A 197 3.16 11.71 -5.14
CA ILE A 197 4.62 11.55 -5.15
C ILE A 197 5.13 11.74 -6.58
N LEU A 198 6.11 12.62 -6.76
CA LEU A 198 6.72 12.91 -8.07
C LEU A 198 8.11 12.30 -8.25
N ASN A 199 8.83 12.01 -7.16
CA ASN A 199 10.17 11.43 -7.19
C ASN A 199 10.19 10.13 -6.38
N LEU A 200 10.34 9.01 -7.07
CA LEU A 200 10.25 7.69 -6.47
C LEU A 200 11.43 6.81 -6.87
N ASP A 201 12.04 6.21 -5.86
CA ASP A 201 13.11 5.22 -5.98
C ASP A 201 12.59 3.87 -5.50
N ILE A 202 12.64 2.87 -6.36
CA ILE A 202 12.12 1.53 -6.08
C ILE A 202 13.27 0.54 -6.13
N GLU A 203 13.43 -0.23 -5.06
CA GLU A 203 14.34 -1.38 -5.02
C GLU A 203 13.54 -2.67 -5.15
N ILE A 204 13.72 -3.39 -6.26
CA ILE A 204 13.09 -4.66 -6.54
C ILE A 204 14.00 -5.77 -6.03
N SER A 205 13.63 -6.38 -4.91
CA SER A 205 14.36 -7.48 -4.30
C SER A 205 13.92 -8.82 -4.91
N PHE A 206 14.83 -9.44 -5.66
CA PHE A 206 14.75 -10.84 -6.09
C PHE A 206 15.24 -11.75 -4.96
N SER A 207 14.72 -11.57 -3.76
CA SER A 207 15.12 -12.32 -2.56
C SER A 207 14.28 -13.57 -2.34
N ASN A 208 14.95 -14.57 -1.78
CA ASN A 208 14.42 -15.88 -1.48
C ASN A 208 13.82 -15.93 -0.05
N ALA A 209 12.69 -15.26 0.16
CA ALA A 209 12.12 -15.16 1.51
C ALA A 209 11.14 -16.30 1.86
N SER A 210 10.55 -17.00 0.90
CA SER A 210 9.52 -18.01 1.16
C SER A 210 10.02 -19.43 0.94
N ARG A 211 9.61 -20.34 1.84
CA ARG A 211 9.62 -21.78 1.53
C ARG A 211 8.71 -22.00 0.31
N ALA A 212 9.11 -22.88 -0.59
CA ALA A 212 8.24 -23.29 -1.70
C ALA A 212 6.90 -23.73 -1.10
N PRO A 213 5.77 -23.17 -1.54
CA PRO A 213 4.50 -23.79 -1.26
C PRO A 213 4.56 -25.22 -1.78
N ARG A 214 4.14 -26.16 -0.95
CA ARG A 214 4.02 -27.56 -1.35
C ARG A 214 3.07 -27.64 -2.57
N GLY A 215 3.33 -28.60 -3.47
CA GLY A 215 2.57 -28.78 -4.71
C GLY A 215 3.21 -28.16 -5.94
N ILE A 216 3.82 -26.97 -5.86
CA ILE A 216 4.28 -26.22 -7.06
C ILE A 216 5.18 -27.04 -8.01
N GLU A 217 6.22 -27.67 -7.48
CA GLU A 217 7.16 -28.46 -8.31
C GLU A 217 6.52 -29.72 -8.93
N MET A 218 5.42 -30.22 -8.35
CA MET A 218 4.73 -31.42 -8.84
C MET A 218 3.91 -31.18 -10.11
N PHE A 219 3.59 -29.93 -10.43
CA PHE A 219 2.76 -29.56 -11.59
C PHE A 219 3.58 -29.07 -12.79
N GLY A 220 4.91 -29.23 -12.77
CA GLY A 220 5.76 -28.64 -13.81
C GLY A 220 5.86 -27.10 -13.71
N ILE A 221 5.34 -26.50 -12.63
CA ILE A 221 5.58 -25.11 -12.27
C ILE A 221 6.93 -25.07 -11.54
N SER A 222 7.90 -24.38 -12.13
CA SER A 222 9.18 -24.19 -11.42
C SER A 222 9.01 -23.17 -10.29
N ARG A 223 9.67 -23.39 -9.15
CA ARG A 223 9.65 -22.41 -8.05
C ARG A 223 10.15 -21.02 -8.47
N GLU A 224 11.11 -20.98 -9.38
CA GLU A 224 11.61 -19.74 -9.98
C GLU A 224 10.51 -18.96 -10.72
N GLU A 225 9.74 -19.66 -11.54
CA GLU A 225 8.62 -19.08 -12.28
C GLU A 225 7.55 -18.58 -11.33
N GLN A 226 7.22 -19.37 -10.30
CA GLN A 226 6.34 -18.93 -9.24
C GLN A 226 6.82 -17.61 -8.62
N GLU A 227 8.04 -17.57 -8.09
CA GLU A 227 8.60 -16.39 -7.42
C GLU A 227 8.65 -15.16 -8.33
N LEU A 228 8.86 -15.33 -9.65
CA LEU A 228 8.86 -14.23 -10.61
C LEU A 228 7.46 -13.68 -10.87
N TYR A 229 6.47 -14.54 -11.12
CA TYR A 229 5.07 -14.10 -11.29
C TYR A 229 4.53 -13.47 -10.02
N GLU A 230 4.95 -14.00 -8.88
CA GLU A 230 4.73 -13.42 -7.58
C GLU A 230 5.36 -12.02 -7.48
N LEU A 231 6.67 -11.87 -7.66
CA LEU A 231 7.33 -10.56 -7.61
C LEU A 231 6.70 -9.53 -8.57
N ARG A 232 6.37 -9.95 -9.80
CA ARG A 232 5.69 -9.12 -10.79
C ARG A 232 4.31 -8.68 -10.33
N ASP A 233 3.54 -9.55 -9.68
CA ASP A 233 2.25 -9.21 -9.09
C ASP A 233 2.38 -8.15 -7.97
N SER A 234 3.38 -8.27 -7.10
CA SER A 234 3.67 -7.25 -6.08
C SER A 234 4.02 -5.90 -6.73
N VAL A 235 4.83 -5.90 -7.79
CA VAL A 235 5.12 -4.67 -8.55
C VAL A 235 3.84 -4.09 -9.16
N ARG A 236 2.97 -4.92 -9.74
CA ARG A 236 1.68 -4.47 -10.29
C ARG A 236 0.79 -3.84 -9.24
N LYS A 237 0.75 -4.41 -8.03
CA LYS A 237 0.01 -3.87 -6.89
C LYS A 237 0.57 -2.51 -6.45
N LEU A 238 1.89 -2.36 -6.31
CA LEU A 238 2.52 -1.05 -6.03
C LEU A 238 2.17 -0.03 -7.12
N VAL A 239 2.31 -0.40 -8.39
CA VAL A 239 1.95 0.45 -9.53
C VAL A 239 0.48 0.86 -9.46
N GLY A 240 -0.44 -0.04 -9.08
CA GLY A 240 -1.86 0.25 -8.91
C GLY A 240 -2.15 1.33 -7.85
N ILE A 241 -1.34 1.41 -6.78
CA ILE A 241 -1.44 2.48 -5.78
C ILE A 241 -1.05 3.82 -6.38
N LEU A 242 0.05 3.82 -7.14
CA LEU A 242 0.68 5.01 -7.69
C LEU A 242 -0.05 5.54 -8.92
N LYS A 243 -0.78 4.65 -9.63
CA LYS A 243 -1.49 4.99 -10.86
C LYS A 243 -2.53 6.09 -10.60
N PRO A 244 -2.54 7.18 -11.39
CA PRO A 244 -3.56 8.21 -11.34
C PRO A 244 -4.98 7.61 -11.50
N SER A 245 -5.96 8.07 -10.73
CA SER A 245 -7.35 7.65 -10.91
C SER A 245 -7.87 8.15 -12.25
N SER A 246 -8.48 7.26 -13.05
CA SER A 246 -9.05 7.58 -14.37
C SER A 246 -10.26 8.52 -14.32
N THR A 247 -10.83 8.77 -13.14
CA THR A 247 -12.08 9.55 -12.99
C THR A 247 -11.86 11.05 -12.95
N SER A 248 -10.65 11.52 -12.65
CA SER A 248 -10.33 12.94 -12.64
C SER A 248 -9.70 13.34 -13.98
N SER A 249 -10.46 14.02 -14.83
CA SER A 249 -10.00 14.58 -16.11
C SER A 249 -8.99 15.74 -15.95
N THR A 250 -8.66 16.11 -14.71
CA THR A 250 -7.68 17.13 -14.41
C THR A 250 -6.26 16.58 -14.57
N ASN A 251 -5.34 17.44 -15.05
CA ASN A 251 -3.92 17.17 -15.24
C ASN A 251 -3.25 16.65 -13.96
N LEU A 252 -3.42 15.37 -13.63
CA LEU A 252 -2.73 14.76 -12.51
C LEU A 252 -1.24 14.80 -12.80
N PRO A 253 -0.43 15.17 -11.80
CA PRO A 253 0.99 15.37 -12.02
C PRO A 253 1.63 14.03 -12.35
N THR A 254 2.35 14.01 -13.47
CA THR A 254 3.15 12.86 -13.89
C THR A 254 4.37 12.70 -12.98
N LEU A 255 4.78 11.47 -12.69
CA LEU A 255 6.04 11.19 -12.01
C LEU A 255 7.19 11.88 -12.76
N LYS A 256 7.90 12.77 -12.07
CA LYS A 256 9.05 13.49 -12.60
C LYS A 256 10.27 12.58 -12.67
N ARG A 257 10.53 11.83 -11.61
CA ARG A 257 11.64 10.88 -11.52
C ARG A 257 11.14 9.53 -11.01
N LEU A 258 11.49 8.49 -11.75
CA LEU A 258 11.33 7.11 -11.32
C LEU A 258 12.67 6.42 -11.46
N GLU A 259 13.32 6.12 -10.35
CA GLU A 259 14.48 5.25 -10.34
C GLU A 259 14.07 3.84 -9.93
N VAL A 260 14.36 2.86 -10.77
CA VAL A 260 14.16 1.46 -10.44
C VAL A 260 15.51 0.80 -10.35
N SER A 261 15.82 0.31 -9.17
CA SER A 261 16.96 -0.54 -8.88
C SER A 261 16.49 -1.97 -8.65
N SER A 262 17.34 -2.94 -8.95
CA SER A 262 17.09 -4.35 -8.63
C SER A 262 18.11 -4.83 -7.63
N ASP A 263 17.74 -5.72 -6.72
CA ASP A 263 18.66 -6.43 -5.83
C ASP A 263 18.51 -7.94 -6.03
N PHE A 264 19.57 -8.59 -6.52
CA PHE A 264 19.54 -10.00 -6.89
C PHE A 264 20.07 -10.88 -5.75
N GLN A 265 19.22 -11.15 -4.77
CA GLN A 265 19.50 -12.09 -3.67
C GLN A 265 18.88 -13.48 -3.94
N THR A 266 19.06 -13.97 -5.16
CA THR A 266 18.42 -15.21 -5.60
C THR A 266 19.33 -16.42 -5.45
N ARG A 267 18.70 -17.58 -5.23
CA ARG A 267 19.36 -18.91 -5.25
C ARG A 267 19.54 -19.47 -6.66
N TYR A 268 18.92 -18.85 -7.66
CA TYR A 268 19.00 -19.32 -9.04
C TYR A 268 20.33 -18.90 -9.65
N ARG A 269 21.00 -19.86 -10.29
CA ARG A 269 22.26 -19.63 -11.02
C ARG A 269 21.99 -19.03 -12.39
N TRP A 270 21.37 -17.85 -12.41
CA TRP A 270 21.04 -17.17 -13.64
C TRP A 270 22.30 -16.77 -14.40
N LYS A 271 22.32 -17.10 -15.68
CA LYS A 271 23.22 -16.47 -16.63
C LYS A 271 22.78 -15.03 -16.91
N SER A 272 23.65 -14.24 -17.54
CA SER A 272 23.37 -12.83 -17.82
C SER A 272 22.10 -12.61 -18.64
N ASP A 273 21.81 -13.47 -19.63
CA ASP A 273 20.59 -13.44 -20.44
C ASP A 273 19.32 -13.81 -19.66
N GLU A 274 19.40 -14.81 -18.77
CA GLU A 274 18.34 -15.20 -17.84
C GLU A 274 18.02 -14.06 -16.85
N LEU A 275 19.05 -13.44 -16.28
CA LEU A 275 18.91 -12.30 -15.36
C LEU A 275 18.24 -11.11 -16.05
N ILE A 276 18.66 -10.80 -17.28
CA ILE A 276 18.03 -9.75 -18.09
C ILE A 276 16.55 -10.09 -18.34
N ALA A 277 16.22 -11.33 -18.67
CA ALA A 277 14.84 -11.76 -18.85
C ALA A 277 14.02 -11.63 -17.55
N ALA A 278 14.53 -12.09 -16.41
CA ALA A 278 13.89 -11.92 -15.11
C ALA A 278 13.62 -10.45 -14.76
N LEU A 279 14.62 -9.58 -14.96
CA LEU A 279 14.50 -8.15 -14.70
C LEU A 279 13.37 -7.53 -15.53
N PHE A 280 13.41 -7.69 -16.85
CA PHE A 280 12.43 -7.07 -17.72
C PHE A 280 11.05 -7.74 -17.65
N PHE A 281 10.99 -9.00 -17.23
CA PHE A 281 9.75 -9.65 -16.83
C PHE A 281 9.12 -8.90 -15.65
N VAL A 282 9.87 -8.59 -14.59
CA VAL A 282 9.28 -7.89 -13.42
C VAL A 282 9.00 -6.41 -13.69
N LEU A 283 9.75 -5.76 -14.58
CA LEU A 283 9.58 -4.33 -14.90
C LEU A 283 8.34 -4.00 -15.75
N GLY A 284 7.68 -5.00 -16.34
CA GLY A 284 6.56 -4.78 -17.25
C GLY A 284 5.41 -3.93 -16.70
N PRO A 285 4.92 -4.14 -15.45
CA PRO A 285 3.81 -3.37 -14.90
C PRO A 285 4.08 -1.87 -14.76
N PHE A 286 5.33 -1.42 -14.66
CA PHE A 286 5.63 0.02 -14.56
C PHE A 286 5.11 0.84 -15.75
N ARG A 287 4.90 0.21 -16.91
CA ARG A 287 4.30 0.87 -18.08
C ARG A 287 2.90 1.43 -17.80
N ASP A 288 2.20 0.92 -16.80
CA ASP A 288 0.87 1.38 -16.42
C ASP A 288 0.87 2.68 -15.61
N LEU A 289 2.05 3.16 -15.16
CA LEU A 289 2.19 4.48 -14.52
C LEU A 289 2.01 5.64 -15.52
N GLY A 290 2.03 5.36 -16.82
CA GLY A 290 1.93 6.37 -17.87
C GLY A 290 3.23 7.12 -18.09
N LYS A 291 3.14 8.40 -18.44
CA LYS A 291 4.30 9.24 -18.77
C LYS A 291 5.13 9.52 -17.53
N VAL A 292 6.37 9.07 -17.53
CA VAL A 292 7.41 9.42 -16.55
C VAL A 292 8.46 10.27 -17.25
N GLU A 293 8.77 11.44 -16.69
CA GLU A 293 9.72 12.38 -17.31
C GLU A 293 11.16 11.82 -17.32
N THR A 294 11.61 11.29 -16.18
CA THR A 294 12.98 10.80 -15.98
C THR A 294 12.99 9.37 -15.42
N PRO A 295 12.72 8.34 -16.27
CA PRO A 295 12.82 6.94 -15.88
C PRO A 295 14.28 6.47 -15.92
N VAL A 296 14.79 6.05 -14.77
CA VAL A 296 16.15 5.53 -14.58
C VAL A 296 16.06 4.07 -14.18
N LEU A 297 16.80 3.20 -14.86
CA LEU A 297 16.95 1.79 -14.50
C LEU A 297 18.41 1.53 -14.10
N THR A 298 18.63 1.17 -12.85
CA THR A 298 19.95 0.86 -12.29
C THR A 298 20.04 -0.62 -11.96
N LEU A 299 21.05 -1.29 -12.51
CA LEU A 299 21.47 -2.60 -11.97
C LEU A 299 22.32 -2.32 -10.72
N PRO A 300 22.20 -3.12 -9.65
CA PRO A 300 22.83 -2.83 -8.37
C PRO A 300 24.35 -2.90 -8.50
N SER A 301 25.06 -1.92 -7.97
CA SER A 301 26.52 -1.96 -7.83
C SER A 301 26.88 -2.84 -6.65
N THR A 302 26.68 -4.16 -6.79
CA THR A 302 27.11 -5.19 -5.83
C THR A 302 27.06 -4.66 -4.39
N LYS A 303 25.87 -4.26 -3.90
CA LYS A 303 25.72 -4.03 -2.46
C LYS A 303 26.17 -5.32 -1.77
N VAL A 304 26.68 -5.18 -0.56
CA VAL A 304 27.24 -6.27 0.24
C VAL A 304 26.14 -7.31 0.49
N LEU A 305 25.94 -8.23 -0.45
CA LEU A 305 25.19 -9.45 -0.18
C LEU A 305 25.96 -10.15 0.93
N SER A 306 25.21 -10.76 1.84
CA SER A 306 25.80 -11.60 2.87
C SER A 306 26.77 -12.60 2.19
N PRO A 307 28.08 -12.58 2.53
CA PRO A 307 29.08 -13.45 1.91
C PRO A 307 28.77 -14.94 2.12
N TYR A 308 27.81 -15.25 3.00
CA TYR A 308 27.35 -16.60 3.29
C TYR A 308 26.36 -17.17 2.27
N THR A 309 26.01 -16.44 1.19
CA THR A 309 25.16 -16.99 0.13
C THR A 309 25.99 -17.81 -0.86
N PRO A 310 25.74 -19.14 -1.02
CA PRO A 310 26.62 -20.04 -1.78
C PRO A 310 26.74 -19.75 -3.29
N PHE A 311 26.00 -18.77 -3.82
CA PHE A 311 26.04 -18.37 -5.23
C PHE A 311 26.41 -16.90 -5.44
N TYR A 312 26.93 -16.22 -4.40
CA TYR A 312 27.27 -14.79 -4.44
C TYR A 312 28.16 -14.42 -5.63
N HIS A 313 29.24 -15.18 -5.85
CA HIS A 313 30.21 -14.90 -6.90
C HIS A 313 29.63 -15.08 -8.32
N GLU A 314 28.79 -16.09 -8.51
CA GLU A 314 28.14 -16.36 -9.80
C GLU A 314 27.13 -15.25 -10.14
N SER A 315 26.27 -14.88 -9.19
CA SER A 315 25.32 -13.77 -9.36
C SER A 315 26.04 -12.45 -9.63
N ARG A 316 27.13 -12.16 -8.91
CA ARG A 316 27.95 -10.97 -9.14
C ARG A 316 28.55 -10.94 -10.55
N ARG A 317 29.05 -12.07 -11.04
CA ARG A 317 29.57 -12.19 -12.41
C ARG A 317 28.44 -11.99 -13.44
N ALA A 318 27.31 -12.67 -13.27
CA ALA A 318 26.17 -12.54 -14.16
C ALA A 318 25.63 -11.09 -14.24
N ILE A 319 25.62 -10.35 -13.12
CA ILE A 319 25.25 -8.92 -13.09
C ILE A 319 26.28 -8.07 -13.86
N ALA A 320 27.57 -8.32 -13.66
CA ALA A 320 28.63 -7.60 -14.37
C ALA A 320 28.53 -7.85 -15.88
N ASP A 321 28.35 -9.10 -16.29
CA ASP A 321 28.17 -9.50 -17.68
C ASP A 321 26.90 -8.89 -18.27
N ALA A 322 25.78 -8.91 -17.53
CA ALA A 322 24.52 -8.30 -17.94
C ALA A 322 24.65 -6.80 -18.18
N ARG A 323 25.41 -6.08 -17.34
CA ARG A 323 25.67 -4.63 -17.53
C ARG A 323 26.43 -4.33 -18.82
N GLN A 324 27.34 -5.22 -19.19
CA GLN A 324 28.15 -5.09 -20.41
C GLN A 324 27.41 -5.59 -21.65
N SER A 325 26.38 -6.42 -21.48
CA SER A 325 25.58 -6.98 -22.56
C SER A 325 24.85 -5.90 -23.37
N GLU A 326 24.98 -5.98 -24.68
CA GLU A 326 24.26 -5.10 -25.61
C GLU A 326 22.74 -5.29 -25.52
N THR A 327 22.29 -6.52 -25.28
CA THR A 327 20.86 -6.85 -25.06
C THR A 327 20.28 -6.04 -23.90
N TYR A 328 21.00 -5.93 -22.78
CA TYR A 328 20.54 -5.13 -21.64
C TYR A 328 20.43 -3.65 -22.00
N ARG A 329 21.43 -3.08 -22.70
CA ARG A 329 21.40 -1.66 -23.11
C ARG A 329 20.22 -1.36 -24.04
N GLN A 330 19.96 -2.24 -25.00
CA GLN A 330 18.84 -2.11 -25.93
C GLN A 330 17.48 -2.20 -25.21
N LEU A 331 17.30 -3.20 -24.34
CA LEU A 331 16.06 -3.36 -23.59
C LEU A 331 15.86 -2.22 -22.58
N LYS A 332 16.91 -1.74 -21.93
CA LYS A 332 16.89 -0.56 -21.05
C LYS A 332 16.42 0.67 -21.82
N LYS A 333 17.01 0.93 -22.99
CA LYS A 333 16.62 2.04 -23.88
C LYS A 333 15.16 1.91 -24.32
N LYS A 334 14.72 0.70 -24.71
CA LYS A 334 13.33 0.42 -25.11
C LYS A 334 12.36 0.65 -23.96
N TRP A 335 12.70 0.19 -22.75
CA TRP A 335 11.91 0.39 -21.54
C TRP A 335 11.81 1.89 -21.18
N SER A 336 12.92 2.61 -21.10
CA SER A 336 12.91 4.06 -20.81
C SER A 336 12.10 4.86 -21.84
N ARG A 337 12.16 4.50 -23.13
CA ARG A 337 11.30 5.09 -24.17
C ARG A 337 9.82 4.79 -23.92
N SER A 338 9.48 3.54 -23.60
CA SER A 338 8.09 3.16 -23.33
C SER A 338 7.50 3.88 -22.11
N MET A 339 8.32 4.22 -21.10
CA MET A 339 7.88 4.99 -19.93
C MET A 339 7.69 6.49 -20.23
N LYS A 340 8.37 7.04 -21.24
CA LYS A 340 8.25 8.46 -21.63
C LYS A 340 7.07 8.74 -22.57
N CYS A 341 6.61 7.71 -23.29
CA CYS A 341 5.54 7.83 -24.26
C CYS A 341 4.22 7.39 -23.64
N THR A 342 3.19 8.23 -23.74
CA THR A 342 1.81 7.80 -23.48
C THR A 342 1.40 6.88 -24.62
N SER A 343 1.39 5.56 -24.41
CA SER A 343 0.82 4.66 -25.41
C SER A 343 -0.67 5.02 -25.61
N PRO A 344 -1.14 5.20 -26.85
CA PRO A 344 -2.56 5.37 -27.09
C PRO A 344 -3.28 4.13 -26.56
N ALA A 345 -4.26 4.34 -25.68
CA ALA A 345 -5.06 3.25 -25.15
C ALA A 345 -5.85 2.64 -26.32
N ASN A 346 -5.48 1.44 -26.74
CA ASN A 346 -6.31 0.68 -27.68
C ASN A 346 -7.60 0.27 -26.95
N GLY A 347 -8.71 0.97 -27.22
CA GLY A 347 -9.98 0.81 -26.49
C GLY A 347 -10.49 -0.64 -26.41
N ASN A 348 -10.33 -1.43 -27.48
CA ASN A 348 -10.75 -2.85 -27.48
C ASN A 348 -9.93 -3.73 -26.52
N VAL A 349 -8.63 -3.46 -26.36
CA VAL A 349 -7.77 -4.21 -25.43
C VAL A 349 -8.15 -3.91 -23.98
N GLN A 350 -8.71 -2.73 -23.72
CA GLN A 350 -9.06 -2.28 -22.37
C GLN A 350 -10.28 -3.01 -21.80
N SER A 351 -11.30 -3.32 -22.61
CA SER A 351 -12.51 -4.02 -22.12
C SER A 351 -12.17 -5.42 -21.59
N ASN A 352 -11.45 -6.23 -22.38
CA ASN A 352 -11.04 -7.57 -21.97
C ASN A 352 -10.10 -7.53 -20.77
N ALA A 353 -9.19 -6.54 -20.70
CA ALA A 353 -8.31 -6.36 -19.55
C ALA A 353 -9.09 -6.07 -18.25
N ILE A 354 -10.18 -5.29 -18.31
CA ILE A 354 -11.03 -5.01 -17.14
C ILE A 354 -11.75 -6.28 -16.68
N VAL A 355 -12.32 -7.06 -17.61
CA VAL A 355 -13.00 -8.33 -17.29
C VAL A 355 -12.02 -9.31 -16.64
N LEU A 356 -10.84 -9.47 -17.26
CA LEU A 356 -9.78 -10.35 -16.76
C LEU A 356 -9.28 -9.90 -15.39
N GLN A 357 -9.08 -8.59 -15.18
CA GLN A 357 -8.68 -8.04 -13.88
C GLN A 357 -9.72 -8.32 -12.80
N LYS A 358 -11.01 -8.12 -13.09
CA LYS A 358 -12.09 -8.43 -12.13
C LYS A 358 -12.13 -9.92 -11.80
N ALA A 359 -11.99 -10.78 -12.80
CA ALA A 359 -11.99 -12.23 -12.60
C ALA A 359 -10.78 -12.71 -11.77
N PHE A 360 -9.59 -12.18 -12.06
CA PHE A 360 -8.39 -12.43 -11.26
C PHE A 360 -8.53 -11.91 -9.82
N GLN A 361 -9.06 -10.69 -9.65
CA GLN A 361 -9.27 -10.09 -8.32
C GLN A 361 -10.19 -10.96 -7.45
N LYS A 362 -11.25 -11.56 -8.01
CA LYS A 362 -12.12 -12.48 -7.27
C LYS A 362 -11.37 -13.71 -6.73
N ILE A 363 -10.44 -14.27 -7.51
CA ILE A 363 -9.60 -15.39 -7.07
C ILE A 363 -8.64 -14.94 -5.97
N GLU A 364 -8.05 -13.74 -6.09
CA GLU A 364 -7.21 -13.18 -5.03
C GLU A 364 -7.97 -12.87 -3.74
N ASP A 365 -9.18 -12.33 -3.84
CA ASP A 365 -10.04 -12.02 -2.70
C ASP A 365 -10.45 -13.31 -1.98
N PHE A 366 -10.78 -14.36 -2.74
CA PHE A 366 -11.03 -15.68 -2.19
C PHE A 366 -9.78 -16.26 -1.50
N PHE A 367 -8.60 -16.16 -2.11
CA PHE A 367 -7.36 -16.58 -1.47
C PHE A 367 -7.07 -15.81 -0.18
N GLN A 368 -7.31 -14.50 -0.15
CA GLN A 368 -7.16 -13.68 1.05
C GLN A 368 -8.15 -14.10 2.14
N LEU A 369 -9.39 -14.46 1.77
CA LEU A 369 -10.36 -15.03 2.71
C LEU A 369 -9.84 -16.32 3.34
N LEU A 370 -9.24 -17.21 2.54
CA LEU A 370 -8.63 -18.46 3.02
C LEU A 370 -7.42 -18.24 3.96
N GLN A 371 -6.73 -17.11 3.84
CA GLN A 371 -5.52 -16.79 4.64
C GLN A 371 -5.80 -15.86 5.83
N GLY A 372 -7.03 -15.34 5.97
CA GLY A 372 -7.36 -14.30 6.94
C GLY A 372 -7.18 -14.78 8.39
N PRO A 373 -6.68 -13.93 9.31
CA PRO A 373 -6.49 -14.29 10.72
C PRO A 373 -7.81 -14.64 11.42
N ASP A 374 -8.90 -14.02 10.99
CA ASP A 374 -10.25 -14.24 11.53
C ASP A 374 -10.88 -15.57 11.06
N SER A 375 -10.27 -16.26 10.08
CA SER A 375 -10.75 -17.56 9.58
C SER A 375 -10.54 -18.71 10.58
N GLY A 376 -10.06 -18.42 11.79
CA GLY A 376 -9.99 -19.37 12.89
C GLY A 376 -9.25 -20.66 12.56
N ARG A 377 -8.34 -20.72 11.58
CA ARG A 377 -7.77 -21.99 11.07
C ARG A 377 -8.85 -23.07 10.94
N GLU A 378 -10.04 -22.71 10.47
CA GLU A 378 -11.12 -23.67 10.34
C GLU A 378 -10.62 -24.81 9.45
N VAL A 379 -10.78 -26.03 9.96
CA VAL A 379 -10.19 -27.27 9.41
C VAL A 379 -10.44 -27.39 7.91
N TRP A 380 -11.58 -26.92 7.42
CA TRP A 380 -11.97 -27.02 6.02
C TRP A 380 -11.09 -26.22 5.05
N THR A 381 -10.57 -25.04 5.45
CA THR A 381 -9.67 -24.26 4.58
C THR A 381 -8.37 -25.02 4.31
N SER A 382 -7.88 -25.73 5.33
CA SER A 382 -6.65 -26.51 5.27
C SER A 382 -6.79 -27.86 4.56
N THR A 383 -8.01 -28.40 4.44
CA THR A 383 -8.29 -29.69 3.79
C THR A 383 -8.78 -29.52 2.35
N VAL A 384 -9.83 -28.71 2.12
CA VAL A 384 -10.49 -28.59 0.81
C VAL A 384 -9.63 -27.82 -0.19
N PHE A 385 -9.08 -26.69 0.25
CA PHE A 385 -8.32 -25.76 -0.58
C PHE A 385 -6.82 -25.86 -0.33
N GLN A 386 -6.35 -27.05 0.05
CA GLN A 386 -4.93 -27.29 0.26
C GLN A 386 -4.12 -26.95 -1.00
N TYR A 387 -3.01 -26.22 -0.83
CA TYR A 387 -2.12 -25.78 -1.91
C TYR A 387 -2.76 -24.85 -2.95
N PHE A 388 -3.65 -23.96 -2.49
CA PHE A 388 -4.27 -22.94 -3.33
C PHE A 388 -3.25 -22.02 -4.04
N GLU A 389 -1.99 -22.00 -3.59
CA GLU A 389 -0.91 -21.30 -4.26
C GLU A 389 -0.71 -21.74 -5.72
N CYS A 390 -1.02 -23.00 -6.06
CA CYS A 390 -0.96 -23.50 -7.44
C CYS A 390 -2.04 -22.85 -8.34
N PRO A 391 -3.36 -22.97 -8.05
CA PRO A 391 -4.41 -22.24 -8.77
C PRO A 391 -4.14 -20.74 -8.86
N LEU A 392 -3.67 -20.13 -7.76
CA LEU A 392 -3.37 -18.71 -7.73
C LEU A 392 -2.18 -18.35 -8.66
N HIS A 393 -1.16 -19.20 -8.71
CA HIS A 393 -0.06 -19.03 -9.67
C HIS A 393 -0.57 -19.15 -11.12
N LEU A 394 -1.34 -20.19 -11.44
CA LEU A 394 -1.93 -20.36 -12.78
C LEU A 394 -2.82 -19.17 -13.16
N ALA A 395 -3.55 -18.62 -12.20
CA ALA A 395 -4.37 -17.42 -12.42
C ALA A 395 -3.52 -16.19 -12.73
N ARG A 396 -2.35 -16.03 -12.10
CA ARG A 396 -1.39 -14.95 -12.44
C ARG A 396 -0.82 -15.14 -13.85
N VAL A 397 -0.48 -16.37 -14.22
CA VAL A 397 0.02 -16.69 -15.58
C VAL A 397 -1.06 -16.37 -16.62
N ALA A 398 -2.28 -16.84 -16.41
CA ALA A 398 -3.43 -16.56 -17.28
C ALA A 398 -3.72 -15.07 -17.40
N TYR A 399 -3.71 -14.33 -16.28
CA TYR A 399 -3.88 -12.88 -16.25
C TYR A 399 -2.84 -12.17 -17.12
N GLU A 400 -1.56 -12.51 -16.97
CA GLU A 400 -0.46 -11.88 -17.73
C GLU A 400 -0.48 -12.22 -19.22
N ASN A 401 -1.02 -13.38 -19.57
CA ASN A 401 -1.16 -13.82 -20.95
C ASN A 401 -2.45 -13.30 -21.61
N GLY A 402 -3.35 -12.65 -20.87
CA GLY A 402 -4.65 -12.23 -21.40
C GLY A 402 -5.62 -13.39 -21.63
N ASP A 403 -5.42 -14.52 -20.95
CA ASP A 403 -6.14 -15.78 -21.18
C ASP A 403 -7.34 -15.92 -20.22
N ILE A 404 -8.48 -15.38 -20.65
CA ILE A 404 -9.74 -15.45 -19.88
C ILE A 404 -10.27 -16.87 -19.76
N GLU A 405 -10.03 -17.73 -20.75
CA GLU A 405 -10.50 -19.12 -20.75
C GLU A 405 -9.81 -19.90 -19.62
N SER A 406 -8.50 -19.73 -19.47
CA SER A 406 -7.75 -20.32 -18.36
C SER A 406 -8.20 -19.79 -16.99
N ILE A 407 -8.53 -18.49 -16.86
CA ILE A 407 -9.10 -17.96 -15.61
C ILE A 407 -10.46 -18.61 -15.29
N ASN A 408 -11.34 -18.78 -16.28
CA ASN A 408 -12.64 -19.42 -16.07
C ASN A 408 -12.48 -20.88 -15.63
N LYS A 409 -11.57 -21.65 -16.26
CA LYS A 409 -11.26 -23.03 -15.83
C LYS A 409 -10.77 -23.10 -14.38
N ILE A 410 -10.00 -22.11 -13.93
CA ILE A 410 -9.57 -22.00 -12.53
C ILE A 410 -10.75 -21.73 -11.60
N GLN A 411 -11.68 -20.85 -11.99
CA GLN A 411 -12.90 -20.61 -11.21
C GLN A 411 -13.79 -21.85 -11.14
N ASP A 412 -13.92 -22.59 -12.24
CA ASP A 412 -14.68 -23.84 -12.31
C ASP A 412 -14.06 -24.90 -11.41
N ALA A 413 -12.73 -25.07 -11.44
CA ALA A 413 -12.03 -26.01 -10.55
C ALA A 413 -12.22 -25.67 -9.07
N ILE A 414 -12.14 -24.38 -8.70
CA ILE A 414 -12.42 -23.91 -7.34
C ILE A 414 -13.86 -24.25 -6.94
N SER A 415 -14.81 -24.03 -7.85
CA SER A 415 -16.24 -24.29 -7.62
C SER A 415 -16.53 -25.78 -7.47
N ILE A 416 -15.96 -26.62 -8.33
CA ILE A 416 -16.08 -28.09 -8.27
C ILE A 416 -15.56 -28.61 -6.93
N ARG A 417 -14.40 -28.12 -6.48
CA ARG A 417 -13.84 -28.52 -5.17
C ARG A 417 -14.72 -28.08 -4.00
N TRP A 418 -15.26 -26.86 -4.04
CA TRP A 418 -16.21 -26.40 -3.04
C TRP A 418 -17.46 -27.28 -2.99
N ILE A 419 -18.07 -27.55 -4.15
CA ILE A 419 -19.29 -28.38 -4.25
C ILE A 419 -19.01 -29.79 -3.72
N ASN A 420 -17.89 -30.40 -4.11
CA ASN A 420 -17.53 -31.74 -3.65
C ASN A 420 -17.26 -31.78 -2.15
N ALA A 421 -16.62 -30.75 -1.59
CA ALA A 421 -16.43 -30.63 -0.15
C ALA A 421 -17.74 -30.47 0.61
N HIS A 422 -18.66 -29.64 0.10
CA HIS A 422 -19.98 -29.46 0.68
C HIS A 422 -20.79 -30.77 0.67
N ARG A 423 -20.80 -31.50 -0.46
CA ARG A 423 -21.46 -32.81 -0.56
C ARG A 423 -20.86 -33.83 0.41
N ARG A 424 -19.53 -33.84 0.58
CA ARG A 424 -18.87 -34.69 1.60
C ARG A 424 -19.28 -34.33 3.01
N GLN A 425 -19.34 -33.04 3.33
CA GLN A 425 -19.79 -32.56 4.62
C GLN A 425 -21.26 -32.96 4.87
N GLN A 426 -22.14 -32.80 3.89
CA GLN A 426 -23.53 -33.25 3.98
C GLN A 426 -23.64 -34.76 4.24
N ARG A 427 -22.82 -35.59 3.58
CA ARG A 427 -22.77 -37.04 3.85
C ARG A 427 -22.25 -37.37 5.25
N SER A 428 -21.23 -36.65 5.73
CA SER A 428 -20.73 -36.80 7.10
C SER A 428 -21.82 -36.42 8.11
N LEU A 429 -22.55 -35.33 7.87
CA LEU A 429 -23.66 -34.90 8.73
C LEU A 429 -24.81 -35.89 8.67
N GLN A 430 -25.17 -36.43 7.50
CA GLN A 430 -26.16 -37.50 7.35
C GLN A 430 -25.75 -38.75 8.14
N THR A 431 -24.46 -39.12 8.11
CA THR A 431 -23.95 -40.28 8.87
C THR A 431 -24.10 -40.05 10.37
N VAL A 432 -23.72 -38.86 10.86
CA VAL A 432 -23.91 -38.50 12.28
C VAL A 432 -25.39 -38.45 12.65
N ALA A 433 -26.22 -37.85 11.80
CA ALA A 433 -27.66 -37.78 11.99
C ALA A 433 -28.27 -39.19 12.09
N ASN A 434 -27.89 -40.10 11.19
CA ASN A 434 -28.30 -41.51 11.24
C ASN A 434 -27.84 -42.21 12.52
N CYS A 435 -26.60 -41.95 12.97
CA CYS A 435 -26.12 -42.48 14.25
C CYS A 435 -26.92 -41.94 15.43
N ILE A 436 -27.23 -40.64 15.45
CA ILE A 436 -28.05 -40.01 16.51
C ILE A 436 -29.46 -40.61 16.49
N SER A 437 -30.11 -40.67 15.33
CA SER A 437 -31.43 -41.30 15.18
C SER A 437 -31.42 -42.74 15.71
N SER A 438 -30.39 -43.53 15.38
CA SER A 438 -30.25 -44.91 15.86
C SER A 438 -30.08 -45.04 17.38
N MET A 439 -29.63 -43.99 18.09
CA MET A 439 -29.58 -44.00 19.56
C MET A 439 -30.99 -43.89 20.17
N PHE A 440 -31.93 -43.30 19.44
CA PHE A 440 -33.32 -43.10 19.88
C PHE A 440 -34.29 -44.12 19.31
N ASP A 441 -33.89 -44.93 18.33
CA ASP A 441 -34.66 -46.08 17.82
C ASP A 441 -34.72 -47.25 18.83
N SER A 442 -34.75 -46.96 20.13
CA SER A 442 -34.54 -47.91 21.23
C SER A 442 -35.33 -49.21 21.06
N CYS A 443 -34.58 -50.32 21.04
CA CYS A 443 -34.70 -51.44 21.96
C CYS A 443 -36.12 -51.74 22.50
N ASP A 444 -37.11 -51.87 21.61
CA ASP A 444 -38.37 -52.56 21.89
C ASP A 444 -38.07 -54.07 22.05
N THR A 445 -37.33 -54.41 23.10
CA THR A 445 -37.23 -55.78 23.58
C THR A 445 -38.47 -56.06 24.41
N GLY A 446 -39.56 -56.37 23.72
CA GLY A 446 -40.50 -57.41 24.11
C GLY A 446 -41.34 -57.19 25.38
N GLY A 447 -42.13 -56.12 25.41
CA GLY A 447 -43.30 -56.03 26.29
C GLY A 447 -44.58 -56.11 25.46
N GLU A 448 -45.09 -57.31 25.19
CA GLU A 448 -46.28 -57.54 24.33
C GLU A 448 -47.61 -56.98 24.85
N ASN A 449 -47.64 -56.23 25.97
CA ASN A 449 -48.90 -55.84 26.58
C ASN A 449 -48.84 -54.41 27.11
N GLU A 450 -49.11 -53.43 26.27
CA GLU A 450 -49.64 -52.12 26.69
C GLU A 450 -50.32 -51.46 25.49
N GLU A 451 -51.63 -51.70 25.36
CA GLU A 451 -52.52 -50.97 24.46
C GLU A 451 -52.66 -49.52 24.96
N ASP A 452 -52.46 -48.57 24.03
CA ASP A 452 -52.75 -47.15 24.15
C ASP A 452 -52.03 -46.34 25.26
N GLN A 453 -50.87 -45.76 24.89
CA GLN A 453 -50.55 -44.37 25.28
C GLN A 453 -49.39 -43.76 24.47
N ASP A 454 -49.69 -42.68 23.76
CA ASP A 454 -48.80 -41.63 23.23
C ASP A 454 -47.40 -42.07 22.75
N LYS A 455 -47.34 -42.57 21.50
CA LYS A 455 -46.07 -42.75 20.79
C LYS A 455 -45.40 -41.39 20.62
N LYS A 456 -44.40 -41.11 21.46
CA LYS A 456 -43.66 -39.86 21.44
C LYS A 456 -43.00 -39.71 20.06
N PRO A 457 -43.19 -38.58 19.35
CA PRO A 457 -42.65 -38.41 18.01
C PRO A 457 -41.13 -38.51 18.04
N SER A 458 -40.56 -39.18 17.04
CA SER A 458 -39.12 -39.38 16.92
C SER A 458 -38.41 -38.03 16.70
N LEU A 459 -37.13 -37.94 17.02
CA LEU A 459 -36.37 -36.69 16.83
C LEU A 459 -36.40 -36.17 15.37
N PRO A 460 -36.30 -37.02 14.34
CA PRO A 460 -36.48 -36.62 12.94
C PRO A 460 -37.89 -36.11 12.60
N GLU A 461 -38.94 -36.60 13.29
CA GLU A 461 -40.30 -36.10 13.09
C GLU A 461 -40.51 -34.72 13.71
N LEU A 462 -39.85 -34.45 14.84
CA LEU A 462 -39.89 -33.15 15.51
C LEU A 462 -39.08 -32.07 14.77
N HIS A 463 -38.00 -32.47 14.09
CA HIS A 463 -37.06 -31.56 13.42
C HIS A 463 -36.65 -32.07 12.02
N PRO A 464 -37.58 -32.20 11.07
CA PRO A 464 -37.28 -32.81 9.76
C PRO A 464 -36.25 -32.02 8.96
N ASP A 465 -36.20 -30.70 9.09
CA ASP A 465 -35.23 -29.83 8.44
C ASP A 465 -33.79 -30.07 8.90
N ALA A 466 -33.59 -30.60 10.10
CA ALA A 466 -32.27 -30.93 10.65
C ALA A 466 -31.73 -32.30 10.19
N PHE A 467 -32.58 -33.17 9.61
CA PHE A 467 -32.25 -34.56 9.24
C PHE A 467 -32.38 -34.87 7.74
N VAL A 468 -32.81 -33.90 6.92
CA VAL A 468 -32.90 -34.05 5.46
C VAL A 468 -31.59 -33.60 4.82
N PHE A 469 -30.81 -34.56 4.29
CA PHE A 469 -29.63 -34.28 3.49
C PHE A 469 -29.79 -34.87 2.07
N GLU A 470 -29.40 -34.10 1.06
CA GLU A 470 -29.41 -34.57 -0.32
C GLU A 470 -28.21 -35.50 -0.57
N ASP A 471 -28.44 -36.77 -0.91
CA ASP A 471 -27.36 -37.67 -1.34
C ASP A 471 -27.03 -37.42 -2.81
N VAL A 472 -26.19 -36.40 -3.04
CA VAL A 472 -25.67 -36.08 -4.36
C VAL A 472 -24.24 -36.60 -4.50
N GLU A 473 -23.99 -37.42 -5.52
CA GLU A 473 -22.64 -37.90 -5.82
C GLU A 473 -21.66 -36.76 -6.11
N PRO A 474 -20.36 -36.88 -5.75
CA PRO A 474 -19.36 -35.89 -6.12
C PRO A 474 -19.32 -35.70 -7.65
N LEU A 475 -19.15 -34.47 -8.11
CA LEU A 475 -19.05 -34.16 -9.56
C LEU A 475 -17.87 -34.89 -10.21
N THR A 476 -16.79 -35.07 -9.44
CA THR A 476 -15.58 -35.77 -9.83
C THR A 476 -15.04 -36.52 -8.61
N PRO A 477 -14.52 -37.75 -8.77
CA PRO A 477 -13.84 -38.43 -7.68
C PRO A 477 -12.55 -37.67 -7.35
N ILE A 478 -12.58 -36.89 -6.27
CA ILE A 478 -11.39 -36.23 -5.74
C ILE A 478 -10.68 -37.22 -4.82
N ASP A 479 -9.44 -37.59 -5.13
CA ASP A 479 -8.57 -38.20 -4.13
C ASP A 479 -8.29 -37.15 -3.04
N ASP A 480 -8.83 -37.38 -1.82
CA ASP A 480 -8.74 -36.52 -0.64
C ASP A 480 -7.28 -36.21 -0.23
N SER A 481 -6.33 -37.04 -0.67
CA SER A 481 -4.90 -36.83 -0.42
C SER A 481 -4.18 -36.05 -1.53
N SER A 482 -4.88 -35.75 -2.63
CA SER A 482 -4.22 -35.23 -3.83
C SER A 482 -3.96 -33.73 -3.73
N TYR A 483 -2.70 -33.42 -3.49
CA TYR A 483 -2.11 -32.08 -3.65
C TYR A 483 -2.17 -31.56 -5.11
N ARG A 484 -2.78 -32.35 -6.00
CA ARG A 484 -2.59 -32.37 -7.43
C ARG A 484 -3.67 -31.67 -8.25
N TRP A 485 -4.54 -30.85 -7.63
CA TRP A 485 -5.56 -30.01 -8.33
C TRP A 485 -5.92 -30.56 -9.72
N PRO A 486 -6.41 -31.81 -9.81
CA PRO A 486 -6.40 -32.59 -11.06
C PRO A 486 -7.32 -31.97 -12.11
N GLU A 487 -8.22 -31.09 -11.68
CA GLU A 487 -9.08 -30.28 -12.52
C GLU A 487 -8.29 -29.23 -13.34
N LEU A 488 -7.04 -28.93 -12.93
CA LEU A 488 -6.18 -27.93 -13.54
C LEU A 488 -4.95 -28.58 -14.17
N SER A 489 -4.79 -28.34 -15.47
CA SER A 489 -3.51 -28.60 -16.14
C SER A 489 -2.60 -27.38 -16.02
N ALA A 490 -1.39 -27.61 -15.54
CA ALA A 490 -0.31 -26.61 -15.56
C ALA A 490 0.51 -26.68 -16.84
N GLU A 491 0.15 -27.53 -17.80
CA GLU A 491 0.81 -27.57 -19.10
C GLU A 491 0.52 -26.29 -19.88
N ASP A 492 1.57 -25.67 -20.40
CA ASP A 492 1.41 -24.51 -21.28
C ASP A 492 0.67 -24.95 -22.54
N THR A 493 -0.48 -24.32 -22.79
CA THR A 493 -1.30 -24.55 -24.00
C THR A 493 -0.62 -24.07 -25.28
N ALA A 494 0.47 -23.27 -25.16
CA ALA A 494 1.26 -22.86 -26.30
C ALA A 494 2.04 -24.05 -26.88
N PRO A 495 2.08 -24.18 -28.22
CA PRO A 495 2.82 -25.26 -28.85
C PRO A 495 4.32 -25.10 -28.60
N LYS A 496 5.03 -26.22 -28.50
CA LYS A 496 6.48 -26.22 -28.26
C LYS A 496 7.19 -25.61 -29.47
N ARG A 497 8.30 -24.91 -29.23
CA ARG A 497 9.10 -24.27 -30.29
C ARG A 497 9.60 -25.27 -31.34
N SER A 498 9.78 -26.53 -30.98
CA SER A 498 10.21 -27.62 -31.86
C SER A 498 9.09 -28.21 -32.71
N ASP A 499 7.82 -27.86 -32.46
CA ASP A 499 6.71 -28.42 -33.22
C ASP A 499 6.70 -27.92 -34.67
N ARG A 500 6.39 -28.81 -35.61
CA ARG A 500 6.25 -28.47 -37.04
C ARG A 500 5.20 -27.36 -37.23
N GLY A 501 5.57 -26.33 -37.98
CA GLY A 501 4.70 -25.20 -38.31
C GLY A 501 4.57 -24.12 -37.23
N VAL A 502 5.37 -24.18 -36.15
CA VAL A 502 5.43 -23.12 -35.14
C VAL A 502 6.39 -22.02 -35.57
N VAL A 503 5.91 -20.78 -35.58
CA VAL A 503 6.73 -19.58 -35.79
C VAL A 503 6.84 -18.83 -34.46
N VAL A 504 8.06 -18.63 -33.97
CA VAL A 504 8.34 -17.87 -32.75
C VAL A 504 9.00 -16.55 -33.10
N LYS A 505 8.35 -15.44 -32.71
CA LYS A 505 8.90 -14.09 -32.82
C LYS A 505 9.22 -13.56 -31.42
N ASP A 506 10.47 -13.16 -31.21
CA ASP A 506 10.95 -12.57 -29.95
C ASP A 506 10.98 -11.05 -30.07
N ASP A 507 10.20 -10.35 -29.24
CA ASP A 507 10.19 -8.89 -29.18
C ASP A 507 11.13 -8.30 -28.09
N GLY A 508 11.86 -9.18 -27.40
CA GLY A 508 12.71 -8.90 -26.26
C GLY A 508 12.02 -9.08 -24.90
N PHE A 509 10.74 -8.75 -24.78
CA PHE A 509 9.95 -8.86 -23.55
C PHE A 509 8.95 -10.03 -23.58
N ARG A 510 8.48 -10.35 -24.78
CA ARG A 510 7.45 -11.32 -25.08
C ARG A 510 7.88 -12.22 -26.23
N LEU A 511 7.39 -13.44 -26.18
CA LEU A 511 7.47 -14.41 -27.26
C LEU A 511 6.08 -14.54 -27.87
N CYS A 512 5.96 -14.18 -29.15
CA CYS A 512 4.77 -14.42 -29.94
C CYS A 512 4.96 -15.75 -30.67
N ILE A 513 4.18 -16.75 -30.27
CA ILE A 513 4.19 -18.10 -30.85
C ILE A 513 2.96 -18.19 -31.76
N ARG A 514 3.14 -18.66 -33.01
CA ARG A 514 2.04 -18.81 -33.97
C ARG A 514 2.02 -20.22 -34.57
N LYS A 515 0.85 -20.84 -34.64
CA LYS A 515 0.63 -22.19 -35.21
C LYS A 515 -0.83 -22.30 -35.66
N GLY A 516 -1.06 -22.69 -36.91
CA GLY A 516 -2.41 -22.93 -37.43
C GLY A 516 -3.36 -21.74 -37.29
N GLY A 517 -2.87 -20.51 -37.52
CA GLY A 517 -3.67 -19.28 -37.44
C GLY A 517 -3.93 -18.76 -36.01
N LYS A 518 -3.59 -19.52 -34.97
CA LYS A 518 -3.64 -19.06 -33.57
C LYS A 518 -2.33 -18.40 -33.16
N GLU A 519 -2.42 -17.34 -32.36
CA GLU A 519 -1.29 -16.61 -31.79
C GLU A 519 -1.34 -16.70 -30.26
N TRP A 520 -0.22 -17.10 -29.66
CA TRP A 520 0.00 -17.09 -28.22
C TRP A 520 1.06 -16.06 -27.91
N VAL A 521 0.76 -15.16 -26.97
CA VAL A 521 1.73 -14.19 -26.45
C VAL A 521 2.13 -14.64 -25.05
N ARG A 522 3.43 -14.85 -24.84
CA ARG A 522 4.00 -15.24 -23.55
C ARG A 522 5.00 -14.21 -23.10
N LEU A 523 5.03 -13.91 -21.80
CA LEU A 523 6.12 -13.13 -21.22
C LEU A 523 7.40 -13.96 -21.21
N LYS A 524 8.53 -13.35 -21.58
CA LYS A 524 9.81 -14.04 -21.66
C LYS A 524 10.38 -14.27 -20.26
N THR A 525 10.33 -15.51 -19.77
CA THR A 525 10.92 -15.92 -18.48
C THR A 525 12.35 -16.47 -18.67
N PRO A 526 13.16 -16.53 -17.61
CA PRO A 526 14.47 -17.20 -17.66
C PRO A 526 14.39 -18.66 -18.13
N ARG A 527 13.33 -19.39 -17.73
CA ARG A 527 13.08 -20.76 -18.18
C ARG A 527 12.99 -20.85 -19.71
N MET A 528 12.22 -19.97 -20.34
CA MET A 528 12.09 -19.93 -21.80
C MET A 528 13.42 -19.58 -22.49
N VAL A 529 14.25 -18.73 -21.87
CA VAL A 529 15.61 -18.44 -22.37
C VAL A 529 16.50 -19.69 -22.32
N ARG A 530 16.41 -20.50 -21.26
CA ARG A 530 17.14 -21.78 -21.17
C ARG A 530 16.68 -22.78 -22.22
N GLU A 531 15.38 -22.95 -22.38
CA GLU A 531 14.79 -23.84 -23.39
C GLU A 531 15.18 -23.42 -24.82
N ALA A 532 15.21 -22.12 -25.09
CA ALA A 532 15.68 -21.57 -26.36
C ALA A 532 17.15 -21.93 -26.64
N ARG A 533 18.01 -21.95 -25.62
CA ARG A 533 19.42 -22.37 -25.76
C ARG A 533 19.58 -23.86 -26.03
N THR A 534 18.84 -24.70 -25.33
CA THR A 534 18.96 -26.16 -25.49
C THR A 534 18.42 -26.63 -26.84
N GLY A 535 17.31 -26.05 -27.31
CA GLY A 535 16.72 -26.42 -28.61
C GLY A 535 17.56 -26.04 -29.83
N THR A 536 18.52 -25.11 -29.69
CA THR A 536 19.41 -24.72 -30.80
C THR A 536 20.56 -25.72 -31.02
N ARG A 537 20.75 -26.70 -30.12
CA ARG A 537 21.85 -27.69 -30.20
C ARG A 537 21.44 -29.04 -30.79
N SER A 538 20.17 -29.27 -31.09
CA SER A 538 19.64 -30.58 -31.53
C SER A 538 19.21 -30.63 -32.99
N THR A 539 19.67 -29.69 -33.82
CA THR A 539 19.51 -29.65 -35.28
C THR A 539 20.89 -29.47 -35.88
#